data_AF-A0A090TBL7-F1
#
_entry.id   AF-A0A090TBL7-F1
#
_cell.length_a   1.000
_cell.length_b   1.000
_cell.length_c   1.000
_cell.angle_alpha   90.00
_cell.angle_beta   90.00
_cell.angle_gamma   90.00
#
_symmetry.space_group_name_H-M   'P 1'
#
loop_
_entity.id
_entity.type
_entity.pdbx_description
1 polymer ?
#
loop_
_entity_poly.entity_id
_entity_poly.type
_entity_poly.pdbx_seq_one_letter_code
_entity_poly.pdbx_strand_id
1 'polypeptide(L)' 'MIHARQVREKSIQDDQKIAALNLKLEERKVIEKAKGLLMKHHHLDEQTAFAALRKSAMQSSLSLAQVAKNLINTLESIHL' A
#
# COMPACT_ATOMS: atom_id res chain seq x y z
N MET A 1 38.93 10.32 -11.98
CA MET A 1 37.61 10.11 -12.63
C MET A 1 36.77 8.98 -11.99
N ILE A 2 37.33 7.87 -11.51
CA ILE A 2 36.58 6.75 -10.89
C ILE A 2 35.77 7.18 -9.64
N HIS A 3 36.36 7.98 -8.74
CA HIS A 3 35.68 8.46 -7.53
C HIS A 3 34.40 9.26 -7.82
N ALA A 4 34.41 10.13 -8.84
CA ALA A 4 33.23 10.92 -9.21
C ALA A 4 32.07 10.03 -9.72
N ARG A 5 32.38 8.95 -10.43
CA ARG A 5 31.40 7.96 -10.89
C ARG A 5 30.78 7.20 -9.71
N GLN A 6 31.61 6.74 -8.77
CA GLN A 6 31.16 5.98 -7.59
C GLN A 6 30.24 6.80 -6.68
N VAL A 7 30.54 8.08 -6.46
CA VAL A 7 29.68 9.00 -5.70
C VAL A 7 28.31 9.14 -6.38
N ARG A 8 28.29 9.26 -7.71
CA ARG A 8 27.05 9.39 -8.48
C ARG A 8 26.21 8.11 -8.45
N GLU A 9 26.83 6.95 -8.64
CA GLU A 9 26.16 5.65 -8.57
C GLU A 9 25.54 5.43 -7.18
N LYS A 10 26.28 5.77 -6.12
CA LYS A 10 25.75 5.70 -4.76
C LYS A 10 24.59 6.66 -4.53
N SER A 11 24.67 7.91 -5.01
CA SER A 11 23.57 8.88 -4.90
C SER A 11 22.30 8.36 -5.57
N ILE A 12 22.41 7.77 -6.77
CA ILE A 12 21.25 7.19 -7.47
C ILE A 12 20.65 6.04 -6.68
N GLN A 13 21.48 5.18 -6.07
CA GLN A 13 21.01 4.08 -5.23
C GLN A 13 20.28 4.59 -3.98
N ASP A 14 20.82 5.63 -3.32
CA ASP A 14 20.20 6.23 -2.15
C ASP A 14 18.84 6.87 -2.51
N ASP A 15 18.76 7.58 -3.64
CA ASP A 15 17.51 8.17 -4.15
C ASP A 15 16.45 7.09 -4.45
N GLN A 16 16.86 5.98 -5.10
CA GLN A 16 15.99 4.84 -5.35
C GLN A 16 15.48 4.21 -4.05
N LYS A 17 16.32 4.11 -3.03
CA LYS A 17 15.95 3.57 -1.71
C LYS A 17 14.95 4.47 -1.01
N ILE A 18 15.16 5.79 -1.04
CA ILE A 18 14.22 6.77 -0.49
C ILE A 18 12.87 6.65 -1.20
N ALA A 19 12.86 6.59 -2.54
CA ALA A 19 11.64 6.43 -3.31
C ALA A 19 10.89 5.13 -2.95
N ALA A 20 11.61 4.00 -2.83
CA ALA A 20 11.01 2.72 -2.45
C ALA A 20 10.46 2.72 -1.02
N LEU A 21 11.12 3.40 -0.07
CA LEU A 21 10.63 3.54 1.30
C LEU A 21 9.38 4.41 1.36
N ASN A 22 9.37 5.54 0.64
CA ASN A 22 8.20 6.40 0.54
C ASN A 22 7.01 5.64 -0.04
N LEU A 23 7.21 4.85 -1.10
CA LEU A 23 6.17 4.00 -1.67
C LEU A 23 5.59 3.04 -0.62
N LYS A 24 6.44 2.33 0.13
CA LYS A 24 5.98 1.41 1.18
C LYS A 24 5.18 2.11 2.28
N LEU A 25 5.53 3.34 2.64
CA LEU A 25 4.78 4.12 3.63
C LEU A 25 3.40 4.51 3.10
N GLU A 26 3.31 4.95 1.84
CA GLU A 26 2.04 5.25 1.21
C GLU A 26 1.14 4.01 1.06
N GLU A 27 1.71 2.87 0.68
CA GLU A 27 0.99 1.59 0.64
C GLU A 27 0.41 1.23 2.01
N ARG A 28 1.18 1.37 3.09
CA ARG A 28 0.68 1.14 4.46
C ARG A 28 -0.49 2.06 4.79
N LYS A 29 -0.39 3.37 4.52
CA LYS A 29 -1.48 4.32 4.81
C LYS A 29 -2.79 3.90 4.14
N VAL A 30 -2.72 3.50 2.87
CA VAL A 30 -3.90 3.04 2.12
C VAL A 30 -4.46 1.74 2.72
N ILE A 31 -3.60 0.77 3.04
CA ILE A 31 -4.03 -0.51 3.63
C ILE A 31 -4.72 -0.29 4.99
N GLU A 32 -4.14 0.56 5.85
CA GLU A 32 -4.75 0.91 7.14
C GLU A 32 -6.10 1.61 6.97
N LYS A 33 -6.22 2.54 6.02
CA LYS A 33 -7.51 3.20 5.71
C LYS A 33 -8.55 2.18 5.24
N ALA A 34 -8.19 1.28 4.34
CA ALA A 34 -9.07 0.21 3.87
C ALA A 34 -9.53 -0.72 5.01
N LYS A 35 -8.63 -1.14 5.90
CA LYS A 35 -9.01 -1.90 7.11
C LYS A 35 -10.01 -1.12 7.96
N GLY A 36 -9.74 0.15 8.25
CA GLY A 36 -10.63 1.00 9.03
C GLY A 36 -12.03 1.13 8.43
N LEU A 37 -12.13 1.21 7.10
CA LEU A 37 -13.44 1.18 6.41
C LEU A 37 -14.14 -0.17 6.57
N LEU A 38 -13.44 -1.30 6.39
CA LEU A 38 -14.03 -2.62 6.61
C LEU A 38 -14.52 -2.81 8.04
N MET A 39 -13.73 -2.37 9.02
CA MET A 39 -14.09 -2.44 10.43
C MET A 39 -15.38 -1.64 10.71
N LYS A 40 -15.51 -0.44 10.12
CA LYS A 40 -16.70 0.41 10.29
C LYS A 40 -17.93 -0.13 9.57
N HIS A 41 -17.81 -0.54 8.31
CA HIS A 41 -18.94 -0.93 7.47
C HIS A 41 -19.42 -2.37 7.69
N HIS A 42 -18.50 -3.26 8.08
CA HIS A 42 -18.79 -4.69 8.25
C HIS A 42 -18.62 -5.18 9.69
N HIS A 43 -18.38 -4.27 10.65
CA HIS A 43 -18.20 -4.60 12.07
C HIS A 43 -17.12 -5.65 12.33
N LEU A 44 -16.07 -5.65 11.52
CA LEU A 44 -14.93 -6.58 11.66
C LEU A 44 -13.92 -6.03 12.66
N ASP A 45 -13.21 -6.94 13.33
CA ASP A 45 -11.96 -6.61 13.99
C ASP A 45 -10.83 -6.40 12.95
N GLU A 46 -9.71 -5.84 13.41
CA GLU A 46 -8.58 -5.51 12.55
C GLU A 46 -7.96 -6.75 11.86
N GLN A 47 -7.85 -7.86 12.58
CA GLN A 47 -7.24 -9.09 12.07
C GLN A 47 -8.10 -9.67 10.94
N THR A 48 -9.41 -9.70 11.15
CA THR A 48 -10.39 -10.16 10.17
C THR A 48 -10.42 -9.25 8.94
N ALA A 49 -10.38 -7.92 9.13
CA ALA A 49 -10.29 -6.95 8.04
C ALA A 49 -9.02 -7.13 7.18
N PHE A 50 -7.87 -7.32 7.82
CA PHE A 50 -6.60 -7.58 7.11
C PHE A 50 -6.64 -8.91 6.36
N ALA A 51 -7.16 -9.97 6.98
CA ALA A 51 -7.31 -11.28 6.34
C ALA A 51 -8.21 -11.21 5.10
N ALA A 52 -9.30 -10.44 5.16
CA ALA A 52 -10.19 -10.22 4.03
C ALA A 52 -9.48 -9.51 2.87
N LEU A 53 -8.75 -8.41 3.14
CA LEU A 53 -7.95 -7.71 2.13
C LEU A 53 -6.91 -8.63 1.50
N ARG A 54 -6.18 -9.41 2.31
CA ARG A 54 -5.17 -10.35 1.83
C ARG A 54 -5.77 -11.45 0.96
N LYS A 55 -6.90 -12.02 1.37
CA LYS A 55 -7.62 -13.03 0.59
C LYS A 55 -8.04 -12.47 -0.76
N SER A 56 -8.59 -11.27 -0.79
CA SER A 56 -8.99 -10.61 -2.04
C SER A 56 -7.78 -10.32 -2.94
N ALA A 57 -6.66 -9.86 -2.39
CA ALA A 57 -5.41 -9.65 -3.13
C ALA A 57 -4.92 -10.94 -3.82
N MET A 58 -4.95 -12.07 -3.10
CA MET A 58 -4.58 -13.37 -3.65
C MET A 58 -5.55 -13.85 -4.73
N GLN A 59 -6.86 -13.67 -4.54
CA GLN A 59 -7.89 -14.08 -5.50
C GLN A 59 -7.86 -13.26 -6.79
N SER A 60 -7.51 -11.97 -6.70
CA SER A 60 -7.45 -11.06 -7.84
C SER A 60 -6.06 -10.96 -8.47
N SER A 61 -5.04 -11.66 -7.93
CA SER A 61 -3.63 -11.53 -8.35
C SER A 61 -3.14 -10.08 -8.36
N LEU A 62 -3.60 -9.29 -7.40
CA LEU A 62 -3.25 -7.87 -7.23
C LEU A 62 -2.41 -7.69 -5.97
N SER A 63 -1.66 -6.58 -5.90
CA SER A 63 -1.00 -6.20 -4.66
C SER A 63 -2.04 -5.84 -3.59
N LEU A 64 -1.67 -6.02 -2.33
CA LEU A 64 -2.54 -5.66 -1.20
C LEU A 64 -2.93 -4.17 -1.23
N ALA A 65 -2.00 -3.31 -1.65
CA ALA A 65 -2.25 -1.87 -1.80
C ALA A 65 -3.24 -1.56 -2.94
N GLN A 66 -3.18 -2.29 -4.06
CA GLN A 66 -4.14 -2.13 -5.15
C GLN A 66 -5.55 -2.52 -4.72
N VAL A 67 -5.71 -3.66 -4.05
CA VAL A 67 -7.01 -4.08 -3.51
C VAL A 67 -7.53 -3.08 -2.47
N ALA A 68 -6.67 -2.59 -1.59
CA ALA A 68 -7.04 -1.56 -0.62
C ALA A 68 -7.55 -0.27 -1.30
N LYS A 69 -6.87 0.22 -2.36
CA LYS A 69 -7.33 1.38 -3.15
C LYS A 69 -8.69 1.14 -3.79
N ASN A 70 -8.87 -0.02 -4.43
CA ASN A 70 -10.13 -0.37 -5.08
C ASN A 70 -11.28 -0.42 -4.06
N LEU A 71 -11.04 -1.01 -2.90
CA LEU A 71 -12.01 -1.06 -1.82
C LEU A 71 -12.40 0.34 -1.33
N ILE A 72 -11.42 1.21 -1.07
CA ILE A 72 -11.67 2.59 -0.64
C ILE A 72 -12.56 3.30 -1.67
N ASN A 73 -12.19 3.22 -2.96
CA ASN A 73 -12.97 3.86 -4.02
C ASN A 73 -14.42 3.33 -4.06
N THR A 74 -14.61 2.02 -3.95
CA THR A 74 -15.94 1.41 -3.96
C THR A 74 -16.77 1.85 -2.75
N LEU A 75 -16.23 1.78 -1.54
CA LEU A 75 -16.96 2.14 -0.32
C LEU A 75 -17.25 3.64 -0.23
N GLU A 76 -16.33 4.49 -0.69
CA GLU A 76 -16.55 5.94 -0.76
C GLU A 76 -17.60 6.31 -1.82
N SER A 77 -17.63 5.60 -2.96
CA SER A 77 -18.60 5.86 -4.04
C SER A 77 -20.01 5.39 -3.72
N ILE A 78 -20.19 4.38 -2.86
CA ILE A 78 -21.50 3.88 -2.42
C ILE A 78 -22.17 4.84 -1.41
N HIS A 79 -21.44 5.80 -0.87
CA HIS A 79 -21.92 6.75 0.14
C HIS A 79 -22.22 8.16 -0.42
N LEU A 80 -22.12 8.33 -1.75
CA LEU A 80 -22.58 9.51 -2.52
C LEU A 80 -23.98 9.26 -3.09
#